data_AF-A0A8S2WKR0-F1
#
_entry.id   AF-A0A8S2WKR0-F1
#
_cell.length_a   1.000
_cell.length_b   1.000
_cell.length_c   1.000
_cell.angle_alpha   90.00
_cell.angle_beta   90.00
_cell.angle_gamma   90.00
#
_symmetry.space_group_name_H-M   'P 1'
#
loop_
_entity.id
_entity.type
_entity.pdbx_description
1 polymer ?
#
loop_
_entity_poly.entity_id
_entity_poly.type
_entity_poly.pdbx_seq_one_letter_code
_entity_poly.pdbx_strand_id
1 'polypeptide(L)'
;MRSQERWTPDDKTFVVVLNACSHSGLVDAARKMFYSVDERYRNKFVTTAMVDALARSQHWDEAQSVIENYEKTNERNIVMWITLLGACRTYKEEKKAKEIYDKINEMKNISNNCRASVSVLLAN
;
A
#
# COMPACT_ATOMS: atom_id res chain seq x y z
N MET A 1 -30.38 12.96 -27.80
CA MET A 1 -28.96 12.94 -27.38
C MET A 1 -28.91 12.58 -25.91
N ARG A 2 -28.34 11.43 -25.54
CA ARG A 2 -28.01 11.15 -24.14
C ARG A 2 -26.84 12.07 -23.78
N SER A 3 -27.06 13.03 -22.90
CA SER A 3 -25.99 13.77 -22.24
C SER A 3 -25.04 12.74 -21.62
N GLN A 4 -23.80 12.70 -22.08
CA GLN A 4 -22.76 11.96 -21.36
C GLN A 4 -22.58 12.67 -20.03
N GLU A 5 -23.17 12.12 -18.97
CA GLU A 5 -22.82 12.48 -17.61
C GLU A 5 -21.32 12.21 -17.46
N ARG A 6 -20.54 13.29 -17.32
CA ARG A 6 -19.10 13.18 -17.12
C ARG A 6 -18.88 12.75 -15.66
N TRP A 7 -18.93 11.45 -15.43
CA TRP A 7 -18.61 10.87 -14.12
C TRP A 7 -17.16 11.21 -13.78
N THR A 8 -16.98 11.95 -12.70
CA THR A 8 -15.64 12.29 -12.19
C THR A 8 -15.19 11.13 -11.30
N PRO A 9 -14.07 10.47 -11.60
CA PRO A 9 -13.53 9.42 -10.74
C PRO A 9 -13.34 9.92 -9.30
N ASP A 10 -13.71 9.08 -8.35
CA ASP A 10 -13.47 9.28 -6.91
C ASP A 10 -12.35 8.37 -6.40
N ASP A 11 -12.02 8.49 -5.12
CA ASP A 11 -11.01 7.66 -4.46
C ASP A 11 -11.29 6.16 -4.58
N LYS A 12 -12.56 5.75 -4.49
CA LYS A 12 -12.99 4.34 -4.66
C LYS A 12 -12.68 3.84 -6.06
N THR A 13 -12.92 4.66 -7.08
CA THR A 13 -12.60 4.34 -8.47
C THR A 13 -11.11 4.03 -8.62
N PHE A 14 -10.24 4.86 -8.01
CA PHE A 14 -8.79 4.66 -8.07
C PHE A 14 -8.34 3.40 -7.31
N VAL A 15 -8.93 3.09 -6.15
CA VAL A 15 -8.67 1.84 -5.43
C VAL A 15 -8.97 0.62 -6.30
N VAL A 16 -10.13 0.60 -6.97
CA VAL A 16 -10.53 -0.53 -7.83
C VAL A 16 -9.53 -0.71 -8.97
N VAL A 17 -9.12 0.37 -9.63
CA VAL A 17 -8.13 0.32 -10.71
C VAL A 17 -6.78 -0.19 -10.20
N LEU A 18 -6.29 0.31 -9.06
CA LEU A 18 -5.02 -0.14 -8.48
C LEU A 18 -5.05 -1.62 -8.11
N ASN A 19 -6.14 -2.09 -7.51
CA ASN A 19 -6.30 -3.50 -7.18
C ASN A 19 -6.31 -4.36 -8.45
N ALA A 20 -7.02 -3.95 -9.49
CA ALA A 20 -7.02 -4.65 -10.78
C ALA A 20 -5.60 -4.73 -11.38
N CYS A 21 -4.84 -3.63 -11.35
CA CYS A 21 -3.44 -3.62 -11.78
C CYS A 21 -2.56 -4.53 -10.91
N SER A 22 -2.74 -4.49 -9.58
CA SER A 22 -2.03 -5.32 -8.61
C SER A 22 -2.21 -6.82 -8.88
N HIS A 23 -3.46 -7.26 -9.09
CA HIS A 23 -3.76 -8.66 -9.41
C HIS A 23 -3.27 -9.08 -10.80
N SER A 24 -3.20 -8.15 -11.74
CA SER A 24 -2.79 -8.41 -13.13
C SER A 24 -1.27 -8.25 -13.35
N GLY A 25 -0.49 -7.86 -12.33
CA GLY A 25 0.93 -7.57 -12.47
C GLY A 25 1.26 -6.33 -13.30
N LEU A 26 0.29 -5.43 -13.50
CA LEU A 26 0.43 -4.22 -14.33
C LEU A 26 0.97 -3.03 -13.52
N VAL A 27 2.16 -3.18 -12.94
CA VAL A 27 2.73 -2.19 -12.01
C VAL A 27 2.98 -0.82 -12.65
N ASP A 28 3.37 -0.78 -13.92
CA ASP A 28 3.60 0.50 -14.63
C ASP A 28 2.30 1.27 -14.85
N ALA A 29 1.21 0.56 -15.11
CA ALA A 29 -0.11 1.17 -15.21
C ALA A 29 -0.58 1.71 -13.85
N ALA A 30 -0.33 0.96 -12.77
CA ALA A 30 -0.61 1.40 -11.40
C ALA A 30 0.16 2.70 -11.07
N ARG A 31 1.48 2.74 -11.34
CA ARG A 31 2.31 3.95 -11.17
C ARG A 31 1.76 5.12 -11.95
N LYS A 32 1.54 4.94 -13.25
CA LYS A 32 1.06 6.01 -14.13
C LYS A 32 -0.23 6.60 -13.59
N MET A 33 -1.18 5.75 -13.18
CA MET A 33 -2.42 6.21 -12.59
C MET A 33 -2.17 6.96 -11.28
N PHE A 34 -1.49 6.34 -10.30
CA PHE A 34 -1.27 6.90 -8.97
C PHE A 34 -0.52 8.25 -8.97
N TYR A 35 0.44 8.42 -9.88
CA TYR A 35 1.17 9.69 -10.00
C TYR A 35 0.47 10.73 -10.87
N SER A 36 -0.53 10.33 -11.67
CA SER A 36 -1.35 11.26 -12.47
C SER A 36 -2.54 11.86 -11.72
N VAL A 37 -2.99 11.23 -10.62
CA VAL A 37 -4.11 11.74 -9.83
C VAL A 37 -3.67 12.84 -8.87
N ASP A 38 -4.57 13.82 -8.67
CA ASP A 38 -4.40 14.89 -7.69
C ASP A 38 -4.21 14.29 -6.28
N GLU A 39 -3.31 14.90 -5.50
CA GLU A 39 -2.98 14.48 -4.13
C GLU A 39 -4.20 14.35 -3.22
N ARG A 40 -5.25 15.15 -3.45
CA ARG A 40 -6.49 15.07 -2.68
C ARG A 40 -7.17 13.70 -2.76
N TYR A 41 -6.94 12.94 -3.83
CA TYR A 41 -7.48 11.58 -3.99
C TYR A 41 -6.54 10.51 -3.42
N ARG A 42 -5.28 10.82 -3.13
CA ARG A 42 -4.27 9.88 -2.59
C ARG A 42 -4.43 9.65 -1.08
N ASN A 43 -5.66 9.36 -0.65
CA ASN A 43 -5.96 9.05 0.74
C ASN A 43 -5.35 7.70 1.14
N LYS A 44 -5.54 7.31 2.42
CA LYS A 44 -5.01 6.05 2.95
C LYS A 44 -5.40 4.82 2.13
N PHE A 45 -6.59 4.77 1.55
CA PHE A 45 -7.06 3.60 0.82
C PHE A 45 -6.39 3.49 -0.54
N VAL A 46 -6.35 4.59 -1.30
CA VAL A 46 -5.67 4.64 -2.60
C VAL A 46 -4.18 4.35 -2.43
N THR A 47 -3.56 4.93 -1.41
CA THR A 47 -2.12 4.71 -1.15
C THR A 47 -1.83 3.28 -0.69
N THR A 48 -2.69 2.66 0.12
CA THR A 48 -2.54 1.24 0.48
C THR A 48 -2.66 0.33 -0.75
N ALA A 49 -3.58 0.61 -1.68
CA ALA A 49 -3.71 -0.15 -2.92
C ALA A 49 -2.48 -0.01 -3.84
N MET A 50 -1.84 1.16 -3.86
CA MET A 50 -0.57 1.36 -4.57
C MET A 50 0.57 0.57 -3.93
N VAL A 51 0.65 0.57 -2.60
CA VAL A 51 1.63 -0.23 -1.84
C VAL A 51 1.45 -1.72 -2.15
N ASP A 52 0.21 -2.22 -2.17
CA ASP A 52 -0.08 -3.61 -2.54
C ASP A 52 0.40 -3.94 -3.96
N ALA A 53 0.10 -3.07 -4.95
CA ALA A 53 0.52 -3.26 -6.34
C ALA A 53 2.06 -3.34 -6.49
N LEU A 54 2.78 -2.46 -5.81
CA LEU A 54 4.25 -2.46 -5.80
C LEU A 54 4.82 -3.70 -5.11
N ALA A 55 4.30 -4.02 -3.93
CA ALA A 55 4.79 -5.13 -3.11
C ALA A 55 4.55 -6.49 -3.79
N ARG A 56 3.38 -6.71 -4.41
CA ARG A 56 3.12 -7.94 -5.18
C ARG A 56 3.96 -8.06 -6.44
N SER A 57 4.44 -6.92 -6.95
CA SER A 57 5.41 -6.86 -8.04
C SER A 57 6.86 -6.83 -7.55
N GLN A 58 7.11 -7.10 -6.26
CA GLN A 58 8.42 -7.18 -5.63
C GLN A 58 9.23 -5.86 -5.66
N HIS A 59 8.56 -4.72 -5.77
CA HIS A 59 9.18 -3.40 -5.71
C HIS A 59 9.20 -2.88 -4.26
N TRP A 60 9.92 -3.59 -3.40
CA TRP A 60 9.87 -3.41 -1.94
C TRP A 60 10.27 -2.02 -1.46
N ASP A 61 11.39 -1.51 -1.98
CA ASP A 61 11.94 -0.21 -1.59
C ASP A 61 11.04 0.94 -2.05
N GLU A 62 10.42 0.79 -3.22
CA GLU A 62 9.46 1.77 -3.75
C GLU A 62 8.17 1.75 -2.92
N ALA A 63 7.65 0.56 -2.61
CA ALA A 63 6.48 0.41 -1.75
C ALA A 63 6.72 1.08 -0.39
N GLN A 64 7.88 0.83 0.23
CA GLN A 64 8.30 1.49 1.47
C GLN A 64 8.36 3.01 1.31
N SER A 65 8.96 3.50 0.23
CA SER A 65 9.09 4.94 -0.05
C SER A 65 7.72 5.62 -0.20
N VAL A 66 6.74 4.94 -0.81
CA VAL A 66 5.36 5.42 -0.92
C VAL A 66 4.72 5.59 0.46
N ILE A 67 4.92 4.63 1.37
CA ILE A 67 4.41 4.71 2.75
C ILE A 67 5.06 5.90 3.48
N GLU A 68 6.38 6.00 3.43
CA GLU A 68 7.12 7.05 4.10
C GLU A 68 6.77 8.45 3.57
N ASN A 69 6.55 8.58 2.26
CA ASN A 69 6.07 9.82 1.67
C ASN A 69 4.65 10.18 2.12
N TYR A 70 3.75 9.20 2.21
CA TYR A 70 2.40 9.42 2.74
C TYR A 70 2.43 9.92 4.20
N GLU A 71 3.29 9.34 5.04
CA GLU A 71 3.43 9.70 6.46
C GLU A 71 4.09 11.07 6.71
N LYS A 72 4.70 11.71 5.70
CA LYS A 72 5.24 13.08 5.84
C LYS A 72 4.15 14.13 6.05
N THR A 73 2.96 13.90 5.51
CA THR A 73 1.85 14.87 5.50
C THR A 73 0.57 14.30 6.08
N ASN A 74 0.55 13.01 6.47
CA ASN A 74 -0.63 12.33 6.97
C ASN A 74 -0.30 11.51 8.23
N GLU A 75 -1.35 11.15 8.98
CA GLU A 75 -1.22 10.21 10.09
C GLU A 75 -0.69 8.86 9.60
N ARG A 76 0.21 8.29 10.41
CA ARG A 76 0.78 6.96 10.22
C ARG A 76 -0.29 5.91 9.97
N ASN A 77 -0.07 5.07 8.98
CA ASN A 77 -0.99 3.99 8.64
C ASN A 77 -0.30 2.62 8.75
N ILE A 78 -0.58 1.93 9.86
CA ILE A 78 -0.03 0.59 10.13
C ILE A 78 -0.46 -0.45 9.09
N VAL A 79 -1.63 -0.30 8.47
CA VAL A 79 -2.14 -1.25 7.46
C VAL A 79 -1.20 -1.28 6.26
N MET A 80 -0.66 -0.14 5.82
CA MET A 80 0.28 -0.10 4.69
C MET A 80 1.56 -0.90 4.98
N TRP A 81 2.10 -0.80 6.20
CA TRP A 81 3.26 -1.58 6.62
C TRP A 81 2.96 -3.08 6.74
N ILE A 82 1.78 -3.44 7.25
CA ILE A 82 1.31 -4.83 7.31
C ILE A 82 1.15 -5.41 5.89
N THR A 83 0.59 -4.63 4.96
CA THR A 83 0.47 -5.02 3.54
C THR A 83 1.84 -5.33 2.94
N LEU A 84 2.82 -4.44 3.13
CA LEU A 84 4.18 -4.66 2.64
C LEU A 84 4.85 -5.88 3.29
N LEU A 85 4.72 -6.04 4.61
CA LEU A 85 5.26 -7.18 5.35
C LEU A 85 4.69 -8.52 4.84
N GLY A 86 3.38 -8.60 4.66
CA GLY A 86 2.70 -9.80 4.15
C GLY A 86 3.15 -10.17 2.73
N ALA A 87 3.39 -9.18 1.88
CA ALA A 87 3.95 -9.41 0.56
C ALA A 87 5.41 -9.89 0.63
N CYS A 88 6.29 -9.25 1.40
CA CYS A 88 7.67 -9.73 1.59
C CYS A 88 7.70 -11.19 2.02
N ARG A 89 6.80 -11.60 2.92
CA ARG A 89 6.63 -13.00 3.32
C ARG A 89 6.19 -13.92 2.19
N THR A 90 5.15 -13.53 1.46
CA THR A 90 4.62 -14.30 0.33
C THR A 90 5.70 -14.61 -0.72
N TYR A 91 6.61 -13.67 -0.94
CA TYR A 91 7.71 -13.80 -1.92
C TYR A 91 9.06 -14.15 -1.29
N LYS A 92 9.09 -14.52 0.00
CA LYS A 92 10.30 -14.94 0.74
C LYS A 92 11.44 -13.92 0.78
N GLU A 93 11.10 -12.62 0.79
CA GLU A 93 12.04 -11.54 1.01
C GLU A 93 12.28 -11.34 2.53
N GLU A 94 13.12 -12.19 3.10
CA GLU A 94 13.34 -12.29 4.56
C GLU A 94 13.96 -11.04 5.17
N LYS A 95 14.96 -10.47 4.49
CA LYS A 95 15.70 -9.30 4.98
C LYS A 95 14.74 -8.12 5.16
N LYS A 96 13.97 -7.80 4.11
CA LYS A 96 13.00 -6.71 4.16
C LYS A 96 11.86 -6.97 5.14
N ALA A 97 11.37 -8.21 5.22
CA ALA A 97 10.34 -8.58 6.20
C ALA A 97 10.80 -8.29 7.63
N LYS A 98 12.06 -8.61 7.98
CA LYS A 98 12.62 -8.31 9.29
C LYS A 98 12.77 -6.81 9.53
N GLU A 99 13.29 -6.06 8.56
CA GLU A 99 13.41 -4.59 8.66
C GLU A 99 12.05 -3.93 8.93
N ILE A 100 11.00 -4.35 8.23
CA ILE A 100 9.64 -3.83 8.41
C ILE A 100 9.08 -4.24 9.77
N TYR A 101 9.29 -5.48 10.20
CA TYR A 101 8.85 -5.96 11.49
C TYR A 101 9.45 -5.15 12.65
N ASP A 102 10.76 -4.95 12.63
CA ASP A 102 11.47 -4.16 13.64
C ASP A 102 10.94 -2.72 13.65
N LYS A 103 10.79 -2.12 12.47
CA LYS A 103 10.21 -0.78 12.32
C LYS A 103 8.80 -0.67 12.90
N ILE A 104 7.94 -1.67 12.69
CA ILE A 104 6.59 -1.71 13.28
C ILE A 104 6.65 -1.79 14.81
N ASN A 105 7.54 -2.61 15.36
CA ASN A 105 7.64 -2.78 16.81
C ASN A 105 8.13 -1.54 17.56
N GLU A 106 8.96 -0.72 16.90
CA GLU A 106 9.42 0.58 17.40
C GLU A 106 8.32 1.64 17.40
N MET A 107 7.21 1.43 16.67
CA MET A 107 6.12 2.39 16.63
C MET A 107 5.34 2.44 17.95
N LYS A 108 5.15 3.65 18.45
CA LYS A 108 4.30 3.93 19.62
C LYS A 108 2.82 3.84 19.22
N ASN A 109 1.96 3.49 20.19
CA ASN A 109 0.48 3.49 20.05
C ASN A 109 -0.10 2.48 19.03
N ILE A 110 0.58 1.38 18.76
CA ILE A 110 -0.01 0.26 17.99
C ILE A 110 -0.85 -0.62 18.92
N SER A 111 -2.07 -0.96 18.50
CA SER A 111 -2.94 -1.87 19.23
C SER A 111 -2.32 -3.27 19.40
N ASN A 112 -2.63 -3.95 20.50
CA ASN A 112 -2.14 -5.32 20.74
C ASN A 112 -2.54 -6.29 19.63
N ASN A 113 -3.73 -6.11 19.03
CA ASN A 113 -4.18 -6.94 17.90
C ASN A 113 -3.28 -6.77 16.68
N CYS A 114 -2.91 -5.52 16.33
CA CYS A 114 -1.99 -5.26 15.22
C CYS A 114 -0.60 -5.87 15.49
N ARG A 115 -0.09 -5.80 16.73
CA ARG A 115 1.18 -6.44 17.12
C ARG A 115 1.12 -7.95 16.96
N ALA A 116 0.03 -8.58 17.39
CA ALA A 116 -0.17 -10.01 17.22
C ALA A 116 -0.19 -10.41 15.74
N SER A 117 -0.92 -9.68 14.89
CA SER A 117 -0.93 -9.93 13.44
C SER A 117 0.46 -9.84 12.80
N VAL A 118 1.25 -8.83 13.20
CA VAL A 118 2.61 -8.61 12.69
C VAL A 118 3.57 -9.75 13.13
N SER A 119 3.47 -10.21 14.37
CA SER A 119 4.25 -11.37 14.85
C SER A 119 3.89 -12.66 14.13
N VAL A 120 2.60 -12.89 13.84
CA VAL A 120 2.17 -14.07 13.06
C VAL A 120 2.72 -14.01 11.63
N LEU A 121 2.75 -12.83 11.01
CA LEU A 121 3.34 -12.66 9.68
C LEU A 121 4.84 -12.97 9.66
N LEU A 122 5.58 -12.72 10.75
CA LEU A 122 7.01 -13.05 10.80
C LEU A 122 7.30 -14.51 11.22
N ALA A 123 6.42 -15.15 11.99
CA ALA A 123 6.69 -16.47 12.58
C ALA A 123 6.48 -17.66 11.64
N ASN A 124 5.76 -17.48 10.52
CA ASN A 124 5.44 -18.52 9.53
C ASN A 124 6.06 -18.22 8.15
#